data_AF-A0A0F3PAB2-F1
#
_entry.id   AF-A0A0F3PAB2-F1
#
_cell.length_a   1.000
_cell.length_b   1.000
_cell.length_c   1.000
_cell.angle_alpha   90.00
_cell.angle_beta   90.00
_cell.angle_gamma   90.00
#
_symmetry.space_group_name_H-M   'P 1'
#
loop_
_entity.id
_entity.type
_entity.pdbx_description
1 polymer ?
#
loop_
_entity_poly.entity_id
_entity_poly.type
_entity_poly.pdbx_seq_one_letter_code
_entity_poly.pdbx_strand_id
1 'polypeptide(L)' 'MQQVLINELKPAQFVVMDNAAFHKSKKTKELIESVGCKVIFLPPYSPDLNPIEKF' A
#
# COMPACT_ATOMS: atom_id res chain seq x y z
N MET A 1 6.69 2.88 12.45
CA MET A 1 6.09 2.61 11.12
C MET A 1 7.13 2.30 10.05
N GLN A 2 8.14 3.15 9.78
CA GLN A 2 9.08 2.91 8.67
C GLN A 2 9.79 1.55 8.73
N GLN A 3 10.19 1.10 9.92
CA GLN A 3 10.94 -0.15 10.11
C GLN A 3 10.12 -1.43 9.86
N VAL A 4 8.78 -1.39 9.98
CA VAL A 4 7.95 -2.58 9.74
C VAL A 4 7.66 -2.73 8.25
N LEU A 5 7.29 -1.62 7.60
CA LEU A 5 6.86 -1.66 6.20
C LEU A 5 7.96 -2.12 5.25
N ILE A 6 9.19 -1.60 5.39
CA ILE A 6 10.29 -1.93 4.46
C ILE A 6 10.84 -3.34 4.63
N ASN A 7 10.78 -3.90 5.84
CA ASN A 7 11.37 -5.21 6.13
C ASN A 7 10.55 -6.36 5.55
N GLU A 8 9.24 -6.15 5.38
CA GLU A 8 8.31 -7.14 4.82
C GLU A 8 8.22 -7.09 3.28
N LEU A 9 8.70 -6.00 2.66
CA LEU A 9 8.60 -5.78 1.23
C LEU A 9 9.76 -6.41 0.46
N LYS A 10 9.44 -7.05 -0.66
CA LYS A 10 10.41 -7.59 -1.61
C LYS A 10 10.33 -6.83 -2.94
N PRO A 11 11.47 -6.59 -3.60
CA PRO A 11 11.47 -5.94 -4.91
C PRO A 11 10.51 -6.62 -5.90
N ALA A 12 9.97 -5.83 -6.84
CA ALA A 12 9.00 -6.26 -7.85
C ALA A 12 7.61 -6.68 -7.33
N GLN A 13 7.29 -6.44 -6.06
CA GLN A 13 5.93 -6.60 -5.53
C GLN A 13 5.05 -5.36 -5.76
N PHE A 14 3.74 -5.61 -5.73
CA PHE A 14 2.72 -4.56 -5.71
C PHE A 14 2.11 -4.47 -4.31
N VAL A 15 2.09 -3.26 -3.76
CA VAL A 15 1.39 -2.93 -2.52
C VAL A 15 0.03 -2.35 -2.88
N VAL A 16 -1.04 -3.05 -2.53
CA VAL A 16 -2.41 -2.56 -2.69
C VAL A 16 -2.82 -1.83 -1.42
N MET A 17 -3.28 -0.59 -1.55
CA MET A 17 -3.72 0.25 -0.44
C MET A 17 -5.16 0.72 -0.66
N ASP A 18 -5.90 0.88 0.43
CA ASP A 18 -7.19 1.56 0.40
C ASP A 18 -7.04 3.03 -0.04
N ASN A 19 -8.11 3.59 -0.61
CA ASN A 19 -8.13 4.91 -1.20
C ASN A 19 -8.31 6.06 -0.18
N ALA A 20 -8.41 5.77 1.12
CA ALA A 20 -8.57 6.80 2.14
C ALA A 20 -7.46 7.87 2.07
N ALA A 21 -7.83 9.13 2.30
CA ALA A 21 -6.94 10.27 2.09
C ALA A 21 -5.63 10.17 2.91
N PHE A 22 -5.68 9.59 4.11
CA PHE A 22 -4.50 9.41 4.97
C PHE A 22 -3.55 8.31 4.49
N HIS A 23 -3.97 7.40 3.60
CA HIS A 23 -3.10 6.42 2.96
C HIS A 23 -2.27 7.00 1.81
N LYS A 24 -2.62 8.18 1.30
CA LYS A 24 -1.93 8.85 0.18
C LYS A 24 -0.70 9.66 0.61
N SER A 25 -0.06 9.27 1.70
CA SER A 25 1.15 9.94 2.17
C SER A 25 2.29 9.77 1.17
N LYS A 26 2.83 10.89 0.67
CA LYS A 26 3.99 10.91 -0.24
C LYS A 26 5.18 10.13 0.34
N LYS A 27 5.45 10.30 1.64
CA LYS A 27 6.54 9.61 2.34
C LYS A 27 6.37 8.09 2.33
N THR A 28 5.15 7.59 2.44
CA THR A 28 4.87 6.15 2.41
C THR A 28 5.10 5.59 1.02
N LYS A 29 4.65 6.31 -0.01
CA LYS A 29 4.89 5.92 -1.41
C LYS A 29 6.39 5.86 -1.73
N GLU A 30 7.14 6.90 -1.38
CA GLU A 30 8.59 6.97 -1.59
C GLU A 30 9.33 5.83 -0.88
N LEU A 31 8.89 5.48 0.33
CA LEU A 31 9.49 4.39 1.09
C LEU A 31 9.25 3.03 0.41
N ILE A 32 8.03 2.77 -0.09
CA ILE A 32 7.71 1.54 -0.81
C ILE A 32 8.49 1.45 -2.13
N GLU A 33 8.54 2.56 -2.89
CA GLU A 33 9.27 2.63 -4.16
C GLU A 33 10.79 2.47 -3.97
N SER A 34 11.35 2.89 -2.83
CA SER A 34 12.77 2.69 -2.49
C SER A 34 13.18 1.21 -2.36
N VAL A 35 12.22 0.31 -2.10
CA VAL A 35 12.44 -1.14 -2.04
C VAL A 35 12.26 -1.79 -3.43
N GLY A 36 11.95 -1.00 -4.47
CA GLY A 36 11.66 -1.51 -5.82
C GLY A 36 10.25 -2.09 -5.97
N CYS A 37 9.34 -1.72 -5.07
CA CYS A 37 7.91 -2.07 -5.14
C CYS A 37 7.10 -0.97 -5.85
N LYS A 38 5.85 -1.27 -6.19
CA LYS A 38 4.89 -0.29 -6.72
C LYS A 38 3.65 -0.22 -5.84
N VAL A 39 3.09 0.97 -5.67
CA VAL A 39 1.84 1.19 -4.93
C VAL A 39 0.66 1.29 -5.89
N ILE A 40 -0.41 0.57 -5.60
CA ILE A 40 -1.71 0.65 -6.30
C ILE A 40 -2.77 1.02 -5.26
N PHE A 41 -3.57 2.05 -5.55
CA PHE A 41 -4.72 2.42 -4.72
C PHE A 41 -5.99 1.79 -5.28
N LEU A 42 -6.84 1.27 -4.40
CA LEU A 42 -8.15 0.77 -4.78
C LEU A 42 -9.04 1.91 -5.33
N PRO A 43 -9.98 1.60 -6.25
CA PRO A 43 -10.98 2.56 -6.66
C PRO A 43 -11.86 3.00 -5.48
N PRO A 44 -12.44 4.22 -5.51
CA PRO A 44 -13.38 4.66 -4.48
C PRO A 44 -14.51 3.66 -4.27
N TYR A 45 -14.96 3.51 -3.01
CA TYR A 45 -16.13 2.69 -2.63
C TYR A 45 -16.08 1.25 -3.17
N SER A 46 -14.89 0.63 -3.20
CA SER A 46 -14.69 -0.75 -3.67
C SER A 46 -14.32 -1.71 -2.52
N PRO A 47 -15.15 -1.84 -1.46
CA PRO A 47 -14.86 -2.72 -0.32
C PRO A 47 -14.75 -4.20 -0.75
N ASP A 48 -15.43 -4.59 -1.84
CA ASP A 48 -15.37 -5.94 -2.40
C ASP A 48 -13.96 -6.36 -2.83
N LEU A 49 -13.10 -5.38 -3.15
CA LEU A 49 -11.72 -5.56 -3.59
C LEU A 49 -10.72 -5.53 -2.44
N ASN A 50 -11.17 -5.34 -1.20
CA ASN A 50 -10.32 -5.29 -0.03
C ASN A 50 -10.46 -6.59 0.79
N PRO A 51 -9.52 -7.54 0.66
CA PRO A 51 -9.65 -8.85 1.31
C PRO A 51 -9.71 -8.78 2.83
N ILE A 52 -9.25 -7.67 3.43
CA ILE A 52 -9.23 -7.47 4.89
C ILE A 52 -10.58 -7.06 5.47
N GLU A 53 -11.57 -6.72 4.63
CA GLU A 53 -12.91 -6.33 5.07
C GLU A 53 -13.90 -7.52 5.10
N LYS A 54 -13.47 -8.70 4.65
CA LYS A 54 -14.32 -9.92 4.60
C LYS A 54 -14.23 -10.79 5.86
N PHE A 55 -13.94 -10.21 7.02
CA PHE A 55 -13.80 -10.93 8.30
C PHE A 55 -14.94 -10.60 9.27
#